data_AF-A0A9E2D909-F1
#
_entry.id   AF-A0A9E2D909-F1
#
_cell.length_a   1.000
_cell.length_b   1.000
_cell.length_c   1.000
_cell.angle_alpha   90.00
_cell.angle_beta   90.00
_cell.angle_gamma   90.00
#
_symmetry.space_group_name_H-M   'P 1'
#
loop_
_entity.id
_entity.type
_entity.pdbx_description
1 polymer ?
#
loop_
_entity_poly.entity_id
_entity_poly.type
_entity_poly.pdbx_seq_one_letter_code
_entity_poly.pdbx_strand_id
1 'polypeptide(L)' 'MIKVVTTADGSSSLFDERTAENYHSSHGAMTESKLVFIAHGLLPLLEERKSLRILEVGFGTGL' A
#
# COMPACT_ATOMS: atom_id res chain seq x y z
N MET A 1 8.76 -18.35 4.96
CA MET A 1 7.29 -18.53 4.99
C MET A 1 6.65 -17.15 4.86
N ILE A 2 5.42 -17.04 4.35
CA ILE A 2 4.66 -15.78 4.42
C ILE A 2 3.77 -15.82 5.66
N LYS A 3 3.76 -14.73 6.43
CA LYS A 3 2.98 -14.58 7.66
C LYS A 3 2.14 -13.32 7.62
N VAL A 4 0.91 -13.40 8.13
CA VAL A 4 0.08 -12.21 8.36
C VAL A 4 0.58 -11.51 9.62
N VAL A 5 0.78 -10.20 9.52
CA VAL A 5 1.22 -9.33 10.63
C VAL A 5 0.32 -8.11 10.73
N THR A 6 0.15 -7.59 11.94
CA THR A 6 -0.61 -6.35 12.19
C THR A 6 0.34 -5.16 12.19
N THR A 7 0.00 -4.10 11.46
CA THR A 7 0.76 -2.84 11.42
C THR A 7 0.31 -1.89 12.53
N ALA A 8 1.07 -0.81 12.77
CA ALA A 8 0.80 0.10 13.89
C ALA A 8 -0.55 0.84 13.81
N ASP A 9 -1.11 1.00 12.61
CA ASP A 9 -2.46 1.54 12.40
C ASP A 9 -3.58 0.47 12.51
N GLY A 10 -3.25 -0.75 12.94
CA GLY A 10 -4.19 -1.84 13.13
C GLY A 10 -4.58 -2.58 11.84
N SER A 11 -4.08 -2.15 10.67
CA SER A 11 -4.28 -2.88 9.43
C SER A 11 -3.39 -4.13 9.33
N SER A 12 -3.66 -4.98 8.35
CA SER A 12 -2.89 -6.21 8.13
C SER A 12 -1.88 -6.04 6.99
N SER A 13 -0.73 -6.67 7.13
CA SER A 13 0.31 -6.78 6.11
C SER A 13 0.80 -8.24 6.04
N LEU A 14 1.68 -8.52 5.08
CA LEU A 14 2.38 -9.79 4.94
C LEU A 14 3.87 -9.60 5.19
N PHE A 15 4.46 -10.47 6.00
CA PHE A 15 5.89 -10.57 6.18
C PHE A 15 6.42 -11.78 5.40
N ASP A 16 7.36 -11.56 4.49
CA ASP A 16 8.08 -12.64 3.80
C ASP A 16 9.44 -12.87 4.46
N GLU A 17 9.54 -13.99 5.16
CA GLU A 17 10.78 -14.38 5.83
C GLU A 17 11.94 -14.64 4.87
N ARG A 18 11.68 -14.89 3.57
CA ARG A 18 12.74 -15.16 2.58
C ARG A 18 13.53 -13.90 2.27
N THR A 19 12.86 -12.76 2.26
CA THR A 19 13.46 -11.44 2.02
C THR A 19 13.67 -10.67 3.32
N ALA A 20 13.05 -11.11 4.42
CA ALA A 20 12.96 -10.41 5.69
C ALA A 20 12.26 -9.04 5.60
N GLU A 21 11.26 -8.93 4.71
CA GLU A 21 10.56 -7.69 4.40
C GLU A 21 9.04 -7.79 4.62
N ASN A 22 8.42 -6.65 4.92
CA ASN A 22 6.96 -6.51 4.92
C ASN A 22 6.47 -6.04 3.53
N TYR A 23 5.27 -6.48 3.15
CA TYR A 23 4.62 -6.06 1.90
C TYR A 23 4.18 -4.59 1.94
N HIS A 24 3.92 -4.09 3.15
CA HIS A 24 3.56 -2.70 3.45
C HIS A 24 4.32 -2.21 4.68
N SER A 25 4.38 -0.90 4.88
CA SER A 25 4.99 -0.28 6.05
C SER A 25 4.46 -0.85 7.37
N SER A 26 5.37 -1.20 8.27
CA SER A 26 5.04 -1.61 9.64
C SER A 26 4.39 -0.49 10.46
N HIS A 27 4.60 0.77 10.06
CA HIS A 27 3.97 1.94 10.70
C HIS A 27 2.50 2.11 10.33
N GLY A 28 2.01 1.38 9.31
CA GLY A 28 0.60 1.37 8.94
C GLY A 28 0.39 1.15 7.46
N ALA A 29 -0.09 -0.03 7.06
CA ALA A 29 -0.30 -0.36 5.66
C ALA A 29 -1.42 0.50 5.03
N MET A 30 -2.55 0.61 5.73
CA MET A 30 -3.68 1.44 5.30
C MET A 30 -3.33 2.93 5.28
N THR A 31 -2.55 3.38 6.25
CA THR A 31 -2.10 4.76 6.34
C THR A 31 -1.18 5.11 5.18
N GLU A 32 -0.22 4.23 4.86
CA GLU A 32 0.64 4.38 3.69
C GLU A 32 -0.16 4.44 2.39
N SER A 33 -1.05 3.47 2.14
CA SER A 33 -1.85 3.44 0.90
C SER A 33 -2.65 4.73 0.72
N LYS A 34 -3.30 5.20 1.78
CA LYS A 34 -4.11 6.44 1.75
C LYS A 34 -3.25 7.69 1.57
N LEU A 35 -2.16 7.82 2.32
CA LEU A 35 -1.38 9.06 2.32
C LEU A 35 -0.50 9.16 1.08
N VAL A 36 0.28 8.12 0.78
CA VAL A 36 1.30 8.14 -0.28
C VAL A 36 0.66 7.98 -1.64
N PHE A 37 -0.09 6.89 -1.87
CA PHE A 37 -0.60 6.57 -3.20
C PHE A 37 -1.89 7.31 -3.55
N ILE A 38 -2.83 7.44 -2.60
CA ILE A 38 -4.11 8.13 -2.88
C ILE A 38 -3.97 9.64 -2.72
N ALA A 39 -3.66 10.14 -1.52
CA ALA A 39 -3.71 11.58 -1.24
C ALA A 39 -2.61 12.37 -1.95
N HIS A 40 -1.38 11.84 -1.97
CA HIS A 40 -0.26 12.52 -2.63
C HIS A 40 -0.02 12.06 -4.08
N GLY A 41 -0.52 10.89 -4.46
CA GLY A 41 -0.40 10.37 -5.83
C GLY A 41 -1.63 10.65 -6.69
N LEU A 42 -2.75 9.99 -6.39
CA LEU A 42 -3.94 9.96 -7.24
C LEU A 42 -4.76 11.25 -7.20
N LEU A 43 -5.06 11.79 -6.02
CA LEU A 43 -6.00 12.91 -5.88
C LEU A 43 -5.57 14.17 -6.66
N PRO A 44 -4.31 14.62 -6.62
CA PRO A 44 -3.88 15.78 -7.41
C PRO A 44 -4.08 15.58 -8.92
N LEU A 45 -3.89 14.36 -9.41
CA LEU A 45 -4.08 14.04 -10.83
C LEU A 45 -5.56 14.06 -11.24
N LEU A 46 -6.48 13.76 -10.32
CA LEU A 46 -7.92 13.80 -10.56
C LEU A 46 -8.48 15.23 -10.62
N GLU A 47 -7.80 16.21 -10.01
CA GLU A 47 -8.17 17.62 -10.14
C GLU A 47 -7.97 18.12 -11.58
N GLU A 48 -6.96 17.60 -12.27
CA GLU A 48 -6.60 18.00 -13.64
C GLU A 48 -7.23 17.10 -14.73
N ARG A 49 -7.60 15.86 -14.41
CA ARG A 49 -7.99 14.84 -15.39
C ARG A 49 -9.25 14.10 -14.97
N LYS A 50 -10.24 14.05 -15.87
CA LYS A 50 -11.52 13.32 -15.66
C LYS A 50 -11.38 11.80 -15.76
N SER A 51 -10.28 11.29 -16.32
CA SER A 51 -10.03 9.86 -16.49
C SER A 51 -8.54 9.58 -16.41
N LEU A 52 -8.20 8.50 -15.71
CA LEU A 52 -6.84 8.02 -15.48
C LEU A 52 -6.78 6.51 -15.71
N ARG A 53 -5.60 6.03 -16.07
CA ARG A 53 -5.26 4.59 -16.06
C ARG A 53 -4.14 4.40 -15.06
N ILE A 54 -4.33 3.48 -14.12
CA ILE A 54 -3.35 3.18 -13.07
C ILE A 54 -2.62 1.91 -13.48
N LEU A 55 -1.28 1.95 -13.44
CA LEU A 55 -0.45 0.76 -13.50
C LEU A 55 -0.04 0.40 -12.08
N GLU A 56 -0.38 -0.81 -11.66
CA GLU A 56 0.07 -1.38 -10.39
C GLU A 56 1.19 -2.38 -10.66
N VAL A 57 2.31 -2.23 -9.95
CA VAL A 57 3.45 -3.14 -10.05
C VAL A 57 3.64 -3.82 -8.69
N GLY A 58 3.40 -5.12 -8.67
CA GLY A 58 3.44 -5.92 -7.43
C GLY A 58 2.11 -5.84 -6.67
N PHE A 59 1.09 -6.55 -7.16
CA PHE A 59 -0.26 -6.55 -6.59
C PHE A 59 -0.30 -6.89 -5.08
N GLY A 60 0.66 -7.70 -4.59
CA GLY A 60 0.78 -7.99 -3.16
C GLY A 60 -0.54 -8.50 -2.56
N THR A 61 -1.11 -7.73 -1.64
CA THR A 61 -2.42 -8.01 -0.99
C THR A 61 -3.59 -7.27 -1.65
N GLY A 62 -3.36 -6.42 -2.65
CA GLY A 62 -4.37 -5.56 -3.27
C GLY A 62 -4.89 -4.45 -2.35
N LEU A 63 -4.07 -4.03 -1.37
CA LEU A 63 -4.37 -2.94 -0.45
C LEU A 63 -3.92 -1.60 -1.03
#